data_AF-A0A9P4SBU0-F1
#
_entry.id   AF-A0A9P4SBU0-F1
#
_cell.length_a   1.000
_cell.length_b   1.000
_cell.length_c   1.000
_cell.angle_alpha   90.00
_cell.angle_beta   90.00
_cell.angle_gamma   90.00
#
_symmetry.space_group_name_H-M   'P 1'
#
loop_
_entity.id
_entity.type
_entity.pdbx_description
1 polymer ?
#
loop_
_entity_poly.entity_id
_entity_poly.type
_entity_poly.pdbx_seq_one_letter_code
_entity_poly.pdbx_strand_id
1 'polypeptide(L)'
;MSQQQQDNKAQQEGRIELALQAYKEGQFRSLRRAAAAYNACPRKLQRRYNQTLARANCQPNCQKLTATEEQTIRVGKNWPERFVTRSDELKMAFNRAKDRQRIL
;
A
#
# COMPACT_ATOMS: atom_id res chain seq x y z
N MET A 1 -17.65 4.99 -2.11
CA MET A 1 -16.53 5.86 -1.68
C MET A 1 -16.43 6.98 -2.70
N SER A 2 -16.76 8.22 -2.32
CA SER A 2 -16.85 9.34 -3.25
C SER A 2 -15.47 9.83 -3.70
N GLN A 3 -15.33 10.17 -4.98
CA GLN A 3 -14.09 10.70 -5.58
C GLN A 3 -13.52 11.89 -4.78
N GLN A 4 -14.41 12.73 -4.24
CA GLN A 4 -14.09 13.86 -3.37
C GLN A 4 -13.21 13.51 -2.15
N GLN A 5 -13.36 12.32 -1.56
CA GLN A 5 -12.54 11.90 -0.43
C GLN A 5 -11.13 11.48 -0.86
N GLN A 6 -10.98 10.95 -2.09
CA GLN A 6 -9.69 10.59 -2.65
C GLN A 6 -8.91 11.85 -3.06
N ASP A 7 -9.58 12.81 -3.70
CA ASP A 7 -8.99 14.09 -4.10
C ASP A 7 -8.47 14.86 -2.87
N ASN A 8 -9.27 14.93 -1.79
CA ASN A 8 -8.85 15.53 -0.53
C ASN A 8 -7.61 14.83 0.08
N LYS A 9 -7.50 13.50 -0.01
CA LYS A 9 -6.33 12.77 0.49
C LYS A 9 -5.10 13.04 -0.36
N ALA A 10 -5.24 13.07 -1.69
CA ALA A 10 -4.15 13.38 -2.61
C ALA A 10 -3.64 14.82 -2.40
N GLN A 11 -4.55 15.79 -2.26
CA GLN A 11 -4.23 17.19 -1.95
C GLN A 11 -3.49 17.33 -0.61
N GLN A 12 -3.84 16.52 0.40
CA GLN A 12 -3.12 16.50 1.68
C GLN A 12 -1.69 15.97 1.54
N GLU A 13 -1.47 14.92 0.75
CA GLU A 13 -0.13 14.36 0.51
C GLU A 13 0.77 15.35 -0.25
N GLY A 14 0.25 16.04 -1.26
CA GLY A 14 0.99 17.08 -1.99
C GLY A 14 1.47 18.22 -1.09
N ARG A 15 0.64 18.69 -0.14
CA ARG A 15 1.07 19.69 0.85
C ARG A 15 2.20 19.20 1.74
N ILE A 16 2.18 17.91 2.11
CA ILE A 16 3.23 17.31 2.93
C ILE A 16 4.53 17.21 2.15
N GLU A 17 4.48 16.86 0.86
CA GLU A 17 5.65 16.79 -0.01
C GLU A 17 6.31 18.16 -0.19
N LEU A 18 5.52 19.21 -0.47
CA LEU A 18 6.01 20.59 -0.57
C LEU A 18 6.68 21.05 0.74
N ALA A 19 6.05 20.78 1.88
CA ALA A 19 6.61 21.15 3.18
C ALA A 19 7.90 20.38 3.50
N LEU A 20 8.02 19.14 3.04
CA LEU A 20 9.22 18.32 3.20
C LEU A 20 10.35 18.80 2.29
N GLN A 21 10.06 19.22 1.06
CA GLN A 21 11.02 19.87 0.16
C GLN A 21 11.55 21.18 0.76
N ALA A 22 10.66 22.08 1.19
CA ALA A 22 11.07 23.35 1.79
C ALA A 22 11.91 23.18 3.06
N TYR A 23 11.64 22.14 3.87
CA TYR A 23 12.50 21.80 5.00
C TYR A 23 13.90 21.33 4.57
N LYS A 24 13.98 20.46 3.55
CA LYS A 24 15.27 19.99 3.00
C LYS A 24 16.10 21.12 2.39
N GLU A 25 15.45 22.09 1.77
CA GLU A 25 16.07 23.30 1.22
C GLU A 25 16.53 24.29 2.31
N GLY A 26 16.22 24.02 3.59
CA GLY A 26 16.65 24.86 4.72
C GLY A 26 15.77 26.08 4.98
N GLN A 27 14.61 26.22 4.31
CA GLN A 27 13.69 27.34 4.51
C GLN A 27 13.12 27.40 5.94
N PHE A 28 13.10 26.25 6.64
CA PHE A 28 12.58 26.13 8.00
C PHE A 28 13.56 25.43 8.92
N ARG A 29 13.73 25.98 10.13
CA ARG A 29 14.55 25.37 11.19
C ARG A 29 13.95 24.09 11.78
N SER A 30 12.67 23.81 11.56
CA SER A 30 12.00 22.63 12.11
C SER A 30 10.88 22.10 11.20
N LEU A 31 10.70 20.78 11.21
CA LEU A 31 9.61 20.09 10.51
C LEU A 31 8.22 20.62 10.92
N ARG A 32 8.04 20.96 12.20
CA ARG A 32 6.74 21.45 12.71
C ARG A 32 6.39 22.84 12.15
N ARG A 33 7.37 23.74 11.99
CA ARG A 33 7.14 25.06 11.36
C ARG A 33 6.85 24.93 9.87
N ALA A 34 7.56 24.06 9.16
CA ALA A 34 7.26 23.75 7.76
C ALA A 34 5.82 23.21 7.62
N ALA A 35 5.43 22.24 8.46
CA ALA A 35 4.07 21.70 8.44
C ALA A 35 3.00 22.78 8.68
N ALA A 36 3.22 23.71 9.62
CA ALA A 36 2.30 24.81 9.89
C ALA A 36 2.19 25.78 8.70
N ALA A 37 3.30 26.14 8.05
CA ALA A 37 3.32 27.06 6.91
C ALA A 37 2.52 26.53 5.71
N TYR A 38 2.58 25.22 5.45
CA TYR A 38 1.87 24.57 4.33
C TYR A 38 0.53 23.93 4.72
N ASN A 39 0.00 24.21 5.91
CA ASN A 39 -1.25 23.63 6.42
C ASN A 39 -1.26 22.08 6.33
N ALA A 40 -0.12 21.46 6.61
CA ALA A 40 0.08 20.02 6.60
C ALA A 40 0.10 19.46 8.04
N CYS A 41 -0.32 18.21 8.21
CA CYS A 41 -0.26 17.57 9.53
C CYS A 41 1.21 17.27 9.92
N PRO A 42 1.73 17.80 11.04
CA PRO A 42 3.13 17.61 11.44
C PRO A 42 3.52 16.13 11.60
N ARG A 43 2.59 15.30 12.10
CA ARG A 43 2.82 13.86 12.31
C ARG A 43 3.00 13.11 10.99
N LYS A 44 2.20 13.46 9.97
CA LYS A 44 2.34 12.86 8.62
C LYS A 44 3.64 13.30 7.98
N LEU A 45 4.01 14.58 8.11
CA LEU A 45 5.26 15.11 7.60
C LEU A 45 6.49 14.46 8.25
N GLN A 46 6.48 14.23 9.56
CA GLN A 46 7.53 13.49 10.26
C GLN A 46 7.64 12.03 9.77
N ARG A 47 6.51 11.36 9.51
CA ARG A 47 6.51 10.02 8.89
C ARG A 47 7.16 10.02 7.51
N ARG A 48 6.88 11.02 6.67
CA ARG A 48 7.49 11.16 5.33
C ARG A 48 8.99 11.48 5.42
N TYR A 49 9.40 12.30 6.39
CA TYR A 49 10.80 12.56 6.68
C TYR A 49 11.55 11.26 7.07
N ASN A 50 10.91 10.42 7.89
CA ASN A 50 11.39 9.06 8.22
C ASN A 50 11.17 8.04 7.09
N GLN A 51 11.01 8.49 5.84
CA GLN A 51 10.87 7.67 4.63
C GLN A 51 9.68 6.70 4.63
N THR A 52 8.68 6.90 5.49
CA THR A 52 7.45 6.11 5.43
C THR A 52 6.60 6.63 4.28
N LEU A 53 6.23 5.75 3.33
CA LEU A 53 5.39 6.10 2.18
C LEU A 53 3.91 6.25 2.54
N ALA A 54 3.15 6.90 1.66
CA ALA A 54 1.70 7.01 1.81
C ALA A 54 1.06 5.64 1.67
N ARG A 55 -0.05 5.40 2.37
CA ARG A 55 -0.71 4.09 2.31
C ARG A 55 -1.12 3.72 0.88
N ALA A 56 -1.44 4.72 0.05
CA ALA A 56 -1.75 4.53 -1.37
C ALA A 56 -0.54 4.03 -2.19
N ASN A 57 0.68 4.36 -1.76
CA ASN A 57 1.93 3.99 -2.44
C ASN A 57 2.60 2.75 -1.80
N CYS A 58 2.14 2.32 -0.62
CA CYS A 58 2.64 1.13 0.06
C CYS A 58 1.96 -0.13 -0.49
N GLN A 59 2.75 -1.17 -0.74
CA GLN A 59 2.23 -2.52 -0.97
C GLN A 59 1.50 -3.03 0.29
N PRO A 60 0.26 -3.54 0.19
CA PRO A 60 -0.42 -4.19 1.30
C PRO A 60 0.35 -5.44 1.76
N ASN A 61 0.43 -5.69 3.08
CA ASN A 61 1.16 -6.85 3.64
C ASN A 61 0.67 -8.21 3.10
N CYS A 62 -0.58 -8.30 2.65
CA CYS A 62 -1.16 -9.52 2.10
C CYS A 62 -0.90 -9.69 0.59
N GLN A 63 -0.35 -8.68 -0.10
CA GLN A 63 -0.01 -8.75 -1.51
C GLN A 63 1.37 -9.42 -1.64
N LYS A 64 1.37 -10.69 -2.06
CA LYS A 64 2.59 -11.50 -2.21
C LYS A 64 3.28 -11.32 -3.56
N LEU A 65 2.53 -10.92 -4.59
CA LEU A 65 3.01 -10.76 -5.95
C LEU A 65 2.95 -9.29 -6.35
N THR A 66 4.00 -8.82 -7.02
CA THR A 66 4.05 -7.53 -7.69
C THR A 66 3.25 -7.57 -8.99
N ALA A 67 2.84 -6.41 -9.51
CA ALA A 67 2.05 -6.34 -10.75
C ALA A 67 2.77 -7.00 -11.94
N THR A 68 4.11 -6.90 -12.00
CA THR A 68 4.94 -7.54 -13.01
C THR A 68 4.93 -9.06 -12.85
N GLU A 69 5.10 -9.56 -11.62
CA GLU A 69 5.02 -11.00 -11.36
C GLU A 69 3.65 -11.54 -11.77
N GLU A 70 2.56 -10.87 -11.39
CA GLU A 70 1.21 -11.26 -11.80
C GLU A 70 1.04 -11.34 -13.33
N GLN A 71 1.68 -10.45 -14.09
CA GLN A 71 1.65 -10.47 -15.56
C GLN A 71 2.52 -11.59 -16.16
N THR A 72 3.64 -11.92 -15.51
CA THR A 72 4.54 -13.00 -15.98
C THR A 72 4.00 -14.40 -15.74
N ILE A 73 3.07 -14.57 -14.80
CA ILE A 73 2.46 -15.89 -14.55
C ILE A 73 1.61 -16.26 -15.78
N ARG A 74 2.07 -17.27 -16.53
CA ARG A 74 1.40 -17.78 -17.74
C ARG A 74 0.01 -18.38 -17.46
N VAL A 75 -0.24 -18.75 -16.21
CA VAL A 75 -1.46 -19.41 -15.76
C VAL A 75 -2.24 -18.49 -14.81
N GLY A 76 -3.57 -18.59 -14.79
CA GLY A 76 -4.37 -17.75 -13.90
C GLY A 76 -4.07 -17.99 -12.41
N LYS A 77 -4.38 -17.01 -11.55
CA LYS A 77 -4.21 -17.06 -10.08
C LYS A 77 -4.70 -18.36 -9.42
N ASN A 78 -5.76 -18.96 -9.96
CA ASN A 78 -6.39 -20.18 -9.42
C ASN A 78 -5.81 -21.48 -9.99
N TRP A 79 -4.80 -21.41 -10.87
CA TRP A 79 -4.24 -22.57 -11.54
C TRP A 79 -3.58 -23.58 -10.59
N PRO A 80 -2.76 -23.20 -9.58
CA PRO A 80 -2.19 -24.16 -8.65
C PRO A 80 -3.27 -24.91 -7.87
N GLU A 81 -4.30 -24.20 -7.41
CA GLU A 81 -5.42 -24.80 -6.68
C GLU A 81 -6.18 -25.78 -7.59
N ARG A 82 -6.50 -25.38 -8.82
CA ARG A 82 -7.20 -26.23 -9.80
C ARG A 82 -6.37 -27.45 -10.19
N PHE A 83 -5.07 -27.30 -10.37
CA PHE A 83 -4.16 -28.38 -10.71
C PHE A 83 -4.13 -29.45 -9.60
N VAL A 84 -3.99 -29.03 -8.34
CA VAL A 84 -4.03 -29.94 -7.19
C VAL A 84 -5.39 -30.65 -7.10
N THR A 85 -6.51 -29.93 -7.24
CA THR A 85 -7.85 -30.57 -7.18
C THR A 85 -8.16 -31.53 -8.31
N ARG A 86 -7.47 -31.41 -9.46
CA ARG A 86 -7.67 -32.27 -10.63
C ARG A 86 -6.72 -33.47 -10.66
N SER A 87 -5.70 -33.48 -9.80
CA SER A 87 -4.67 -34.52 -9.79
C SER A 87 -4.91 -35.42 -8.59
N ASP A 88 -5.55 -36.57 -8.81
CA ASP A 88 -5.96 -37.50 -7.73
C ASP A 88 -4.76 -38.10 -6.96
N GLU A 89 -3.58 -38.06 -7.56
CA GLU A 89 -2.30 -38.48 -6.95
C GLU A 89 -1.76 -37.46 -5.94
N LEU A 90 -2.14 -36.18 -6.05
CA LEU A 90 -1.70 -35.12 -5.16
C LEU A 90 -2.66 -34.95 -3.99
N LYS A 91 -2.31 -35.54 -2.84
CA LYS A 91 -3.04 -35.35 -1.58
C LYS A 91 -2.34 -34.30 -0.72
N MET A 92 -3.07 -33.27 -0.27
CA MET A 92 -2.55 -32.35 0.74
C MET A 92 -2.38 -33.08 2.08
N ALA A 93 -1.19 -32.99 2.68
CA ALA A 93 -0.89 -33.64 3.97
C ALA A 93 -1.77 -33.14 5.13
N PHE A 94 -2.37 -31.94 5.02
CA PHE A 94 -3.26 -31.36 6.03
C PHE A 94 -4.68 -31.20 5.48
N ASN A 95 -5.61 -32.00 6.01
CA ASN A 95 -7.06 -31.83 5.81
C ASN A 95 -7.57 -30.64 6.65
N ARG A 96 -7.35 -29.41 6.18
CA ARG A 96 -8.03 -28.23 6.77
C ARG A 96 -9.17 -27.83 5.85
N ALA A 97 -10.41 -27.91 6.35
CA ALA A 97 -11.58 -27.48 5.61
C ALA A 97 -11.43 -26.02 5.16
N LYS A 98 -11.68 -25.74 3.88
CA LYS A 98 -11.55 -24.40 3.29
C LYS A 98 -12.72 -23.53 3.74
N ASP A 99 -12.48 -22.59 4.64
CA ASP A 99 -13.48 -21.62 5.09
C ASP A 99 -13.72 -20.56 4.00
N ARG A 100 -14.85 -20.69 3.29
CA ARG A 100 -15.23 -19.81 2.17
C ARG A 100 -15.85 -18.49 2.64
N GLN A 101 -16.20 -18.36 3.92
CA GLN A 101 -16.86 -17.17 4.45
C GLN A 101 -15.87 -16.06 4.85
N ARG A 102 -14.56 -16.35 4.85
CA ARG A 102 -13.50 -15.44 5.31
C ARG A 102 -12.88 -14.54 4.23
N ILE A 103 -13.35 -14.63 2.98
CA ILE A 103 -12.72 -14.00 1.79
C ILE A 103 -13.55 -12.82 1.21
N LEU A 104 -14.64 -12.41 1.87
CA LEU A 104 -15.42 -11.21 1.50
C LEU A 104 -15.05 -10.02 2.39
#